data_AF-B3RSG7-F1
#
_entry.id   AF-B3RSG7-F1
#
_cell.length_a   1.000
_cell.length_b   1.000
_cell.length_c   1.000
_cell.angle_alpha   90.00
_cell.angle_beta   90.00
_cell.angle_gamma   90.00
#
_symmetry.space_group_name_H-M   'P 1'
#
loop_
_entity.id
_entity.type
_entity.pdbx_description
1 polymer ?
#
loop_
_entity_poly.entity_id
_entity_poly.type
_entity_poly.pdbx_seq_one_letter_code
_entity_poly.pdbx_strand_id
1 'polypeptide(L)'
;MVTRWILLSNDKPPISTLLEKYYAIRSAEFNPKPRNDAIPSVCKVFDKLPKMWSIINESILKFGSSQLMLGPKLFMSCPSDYQKSEIWFTDLWNYSIAPYVMELVRWKLENAPEASLADWKSPLQTILNTGNYPWQNNINQAKANLRDITPHDIQREPIPIKNVSDTEKSNTNNSEQDLMALLKRVMEINSPYASSDELPLESNI
;
A
#
# COMPACT_ATOMS: atom_id res chain seq x y z
N MET A 1 -2.06 -38.70 29.03
CA MET A 1 -2.68 -37.46 28.53
C MET A 1 -2.11 -37.21 27.14
N VAL A 2 -2.92 -37.28 26.09
CA VAL A 2 -2.47 -37.06 24.71
C VAL A 2 -2.58 -35.56 24.44
N THR A 3 -1.46 -34.87 24.33
CA THR A 3 -1.41 -33.46 23.94
C THR A 3 -1.83 -33.38 22.47
N ARG A 4 -3.08 -32.98 22.23
CA ARG A 4 -3.61 -32.68 20.91
C ARG A 4 -2.98 -31.37 20.44
N TRP A 5 -1.97 -31.46 19.60
CA TRP A 5 -1.42 -30.30 18.89
C TRP A 5 -2.50 -29.79 17.94
N ILE A 6 -3.07 -28.63 18.27
CA ILE A 6 -3.96 -27.91 17.36
C ILE A 6 -3.04 -27.18 16.39
N LEU A 7 -2.83 -27.77 15.20
CA LEU A 7 -2.34 -27.04 14.05
C LEU A 7 -3.44 -26.04 13.65
N LEU A 8 -3.32 -24.80 14.15
CA LEU A 8 -3.98 -23.67 13.52
C LEU A 8 -3.31 -23.51 12.15
N SER A 9 -4.00 -23.92 11.08
CA SER A 9 -3.56 -23.65 9.71
C SER A 9 -3.32 -22.15 9.58
N ASN A 10 -2.05 -21.75 9.62
CA ASN A 10 -1.61 -20.38 9.36
C ASN A 10 -1.44 -20.22 7.85
N ASP A 11 -2.54 -20.38 7.11
CA ASP A 11 -2.57 -20.24 5.64
C ASP A 11 -2.52 -18.77 5.21
N LYS A 12 -2.41 -17.84 6.17
CA LYS A 12 -2.16 -16.43 5.91
C LYS A 12 -0.70 -16.10 6.25
N PRO A 13 0.02 -15.36 5.38
CA PRO A 13 1.37 -14.90 5.71
C PRO A 13 1.31 -14.12 7.03
N PRO A 14 2.26 -14.34 7.96
CA PRO A 14 2.21 -13.82 9.33
C PRO A 14 2.03 -12.29 9.39
N ILE A 15 2.48 -11.59 8.33
CA ILE A 15 2.41 -10.13 8.19
C ILE A 15 0.98 -9.64 7.93
N SER A 16 0.13 -10.39 7.19
CA SER A 16 -1.27 -9.98 6.99
C SER A 16 -2.04 -10.00 8.31
N THR A 17 -1.71 -10.96 9.18
CA THR A 17 -2.33 -11.06 10.52
C THR A 17 -1.95 -9.89 11.41
N LEU A 18 -0.80 -9.25 11.20
CA LEU A 18 -0.35 -8.12 12.00
C LEU A 18 -1.22 -6.90 11.74
N LEU A 19 -1.48 -6.58 10.48
CA LEU A 19 -2.35 -5.46 10.12
C LEU A 19 -3.81 -5.73 10.52
N GLU A 20 -4.28 -6.97 10.35
CA GLU A 20 -5.60 -7.41 10.84
C GLU A 20 -5.72 -7.24 12.36
N LYS A 21 -4.74 -7.68 13.14
CA LYS A 21 -4.72 -7.53 14.62
C LYS A 21 -4.66 -6.07 15.04
N TYR A 22 -3.81 -5.27 14.41
CA TYR A 22 -3.67 -3.84 14.69
C TYR A 22 -5.03 -3.12 14.54
N TYR A 23 -5.71 -3.36 13.42
CA TYR A 23 -7.00 -2.75 13.15
C TYR A 23 -8.15 -3.35 13.96
N ALA A 24 -8.08 -4.62 14.36
CA ALA A 24 -9.04 -5.21 15.28
C ALA A 24 -8.98 -4.53 16.66
N ILE A 25 -7.77 -4.28 17.19
CA ILE A 25 -7.58 -3.56 18.45
C ILE A 25 -8.11 -2.14 18.33
N ARG A 26 -7.71 -1.42 17.27
CA ARG A 26 -8.17 -0.05 17.02
C ARG A 26 -9.69 0.02 16.82
N SER A 27 -10.30 -0.94 16.13
CA SER A 27 -11.76 -1.00 15.97
C SER A 27 -12.48 -1.19 17.31
N ALA A 28 -11.92 -2.01 18.22
CA ALA A 28 -12.46 -2.22 19.56
C ALA A 28 -12.35 -0.97 20.46
N GLU A 29 -11.30 -0.16 20.31
CA GLU A 29 -11.16 1.14 21.00
C GLU A 29 -12.25 2.13 20.58
N PHE A 30 -12.60 2.14 19.30
CA PHE A 30 -13.62 3.03 18.74
C PHE A 30 -15.05 2.51 18.92
N ASN A 31 -15.22 1.21 19.17
CA ASN A 31 -16.51 0.59 19.45
C ASN A 31 -16.45 -0.32 20.70
N PRO A 32 -16.22 0.26 21.91
CA PRO A 32 -15.98 -0.51 23.13
C PRO A 32 -17.23 -1.24 23.65
N LYS A 33 -18.42 -0.83 23.21
CA LYS A 33 -19.71 -1.45 23.55
C LYS A 33 -20.54 -1.55 22.28
N PRO A 34 -20.53 -2.69 21.56
CA PRO A 34 -21.32 -2.88 20.34
C PRO A 34 -22.84 -3.01 20.61
N ARG A 35 -23.35 -2.39 21.69
CA ARG A 35 -24.73 -2.48 22.19
C ARG A 35 -25.74 -1.62 21.45
N ASN A 36 -25.30 -0.71 20.57
CA ASN A 36 -26.16 0.07 19.70
C ASN A 36 -25.94 -0.40 18.26
N ASP A 37 -27.01 -0.63 17.51
CA ASP A 37 -27.05 -1.28 16.19
C ASP A 37 -26.28 -0.58 15.05
N ALA A 38 -25.47 0.44 15.34
CA ALA A 38 -24.69 1.21 14.36
C ALA A 38 -23.19 1.11 14.63
N ILE A 39 -22.48 0.35 13.80
CA ILE A 39 -21.01 0.29 13.77
C ILE A 39 -20.48 1.65 13.24
N PRO A 40 -19.52 2.30 13.93
CA PRO A 40 -18.90 3.52 13.44
C PRO A 40 -18.35 3.37 12.02
N SER A 41 -18.54 4.37 11.16
CA SER A 41 -18.09 4.30 9.76
C SER A 41 -16.58 4.08 9.63
N VAL A 42 -15.77 4.58 10.57
CA VAL A 42 -14.32 4.36 10.58
C VAL A 42 -13.95 2.89 10.87
N CYS A 43 -14.71 2.18 11.72
CA CYS A 43 -14.49 0.75 11.96
C CYS A 43 -14.65 -0.07 10.67
N LYS A 44 -15.60 0.32 9.80
CA LYS A 44 -15.74 -0.29 8.46
C LYS A 44 -14.52 -0.07 7.58
N VAL A 45 -13.82 1.05 7.72
CA VAL A 45 -12.55 1.32 7.03
C VAL A 45 -11.46 0.40 7.56
N PHE A 46 -11.32 0.30 8.88
CA PHE A 46 -10.33 -0.55 9.54
C PHE A 46 -10.48 -2.04 9.17
N ASP A 47 -11.70 -2.54 9.02
CA ASP A 47 -11.94 -3.92 8.59
C ASP A 47 -11.52 -4.20 7.14
N LYS A 48 -11.47 -3.16 6.30
CA LYS A 48 -11.21 -3.25 4.86
C LYS A 48 -9.76 -2.96 4.49
N LEU A 49 -9.06 -2.12 5.24
CA LEU A 49 -7.66 -1.76 4.99
C LEU A 49 -6.72 -2.98 4.89
N PRO A 50 -6.77 -3.99 5.78
CA PRO A 50 -5.94 -5.19 5.64
C PRO A 50 -6.19 -5.95 4.33
N LYS A 51 -7.44 -5.99 3.87
CA LYS A 51 -7.83 -6.67 2.62
C LYS A 51 -7.30 -5.91 1.41
N MET A 52 -7.42 -4.58 1.41
CA MET A 52 -6.87 -3.72 0.37
C MET A 52 -5.36 -3.89 0.26
N TRP A 53 -4.65 -3.87 1.39
CA TRP A 53 -3.21 -4.11 1.46
C TRP A 53 -2.84 -5.49 0.88
N SER A 54 -3.59 -6.55 1.22
CA SER A 54 -3.37 -7.89 0.66
C SER A 54 -3.53 -7.91 -0.86
N ILE A 55 -4.62 -7.33 -1.38
CA ILE A 55 -4.88 -7.28 -2.83
C ILE A 55 -3.75 -6.56 -3.59
N ILE A 56 -3.23 -5.47 -3.03
CA ILE A 56 -2.13 -4.71 -3.63
C ILE A 56 -0.87 -5.57 -3.66
N ASN A 57 -0.54 -6.21 -2.54
CA ASN A 57 0.64 -7.05 -2.41
C ASN A 57 0.57 -8.33 -3.25
N GLU A 58 -0.61 -8.95 -3.38
CA GLU A 58 -0.85 -10.05 -4.31
C GLU A 58 -0.65 -9.62 -5.77
N SER A 59 -1.02 -8.37 -6.10
CA SER A 59 -0.80 -7.82 -7.44
C SER A 59 0.69 -7.55 -7.70
N ILE A 60 1.41 -7.03 -6.71
CA ILE A 60 2.87 -6.83 -6.75
C ILE A 60 3.61 -8.16 -6.95
N LEU A 61 3.26 -9.19 -6.17
CA LEU A 61 3.89 -10.52 -6.22
C LEU A 61 3.76 -11.24 -7.57
N LYS A 62 2.79 -10.86 -8.42
CA LYS A 62 2.68 -11.42 -9.77
C LYS A 62 3.80 -10.96 -10.70
N PHE A 63 4.37 -9.78 -10.44
CA PHE A 63 5.39 -9.16 -11.28
C PHE A 63 6.75 -9.07 -10.59
N GLY A 64 6.77 -8.98 -9.26
CA GLY A 64 7.98 -8.83 -8.44
C GLY A 64 8.23 -10.00 -7.49
N SER A 65 9.38 -9.94 -6.83
CA SER A 65 9.74 -10.83 -5.72
C SER A 65 9.05 -10.40 -4.41
N SER A 66 9.07 -11.26 -3.40
CA SER A 66 8.52 -10.93 -2.07
C SER A 66 9.22 -9.77 -1.36
N GLN A 67 10.44 -9.43 -1.78
CA GLN A 67 11.21 -8.30 -1.23
C GLN A 67 10.66 -6.94 -1.68
N LEU A 68 9.87 -6.94 -2.76
CA LEU A 68 9.24 -5.76 -3.35
C LEU A 68 7.84 -5.48 -2.77
N MET A 69 7.40 -6.25 -1.78
CA MET A 69 6.08 -6.05 -1.16
C MET A 69 6.04 -4.80 -0.28
N LEU A 70 4.90 -4.11 -0.27
CA LEU A 70 4.67 -2.98 0.63
C LEU A 70 4.50 -3.48 2.06
N GLY A 71 5.29 -2.93 2.99
CA GLY A 71 5.18 -3.25 4.41
C GLY A 71 3.84 -2.79 5.03
N PRO A 72 3.35 -3.47 6.08
CA PRO A 72 2.06 -3.13 6.70
C PRO A 72 2.10 -1.77 7.43
N LYS A 73 3.29 -1.26 7.78
CA LYS A 73 3.48 0.05 8.40
C LYS A 73 2.87 1.18 7.57
N LEU A 74 2.98 1.09 6.24
CA LEU A 74 2.40 2.05 5.32
C LEU A 74 0.90 2.26 5.57
N PHE A 75 0.19 1.16 5.87
CA PHE A 75 -1.24 1.18 6.11
C PHE A 75 -1.58 1.49 7.56
N MET A 76 -0.67 1.40 8.53
CA MET A 76 -0.95 1.74 9.94
C MET A 76 -1.11 3.25 10.19
N SER A 77 -0.54 4.08 9.30
CA SER A 77 -0.62 5.53 9.36
C SER A 77 -2.01 6.10 9.07
N CYS A 78 -3.02 5.26 8.81
CA CYS A 78 -4.38 5.71 8.52
C CYS A 78 -4.95 6.59 9.67
N PRO A 79 -5.51 7.77 9.35
CA PRO A 79 -6.26 8.58 10.31
C PRO A 79 -7.47 7.83 10.89
N SER A 80 -7.87 8.17 12.11
CA SER A 80 -9.08 7.62 12.76
C SER A 80 -10.38 8.33 12.36
N ASP A 81 -10.33 9.24 11.39
CA ASP A 81 -11.51 9.95 10.89
C ASP A 81 -11.88 9.41 9.51
N TYR A 82 -13.18 9.18 9.28
CA TYR A 82 -13.66 8.58 8.04
C TYR A 82 -13.31 9.41 6.80
N GLN A 83 -13.52 10.73 6.83
CA GLN A 83 -13.24 11.60 5.67
C GLN A 83 -11.74 11.77 5.46
N LYS A 84 -10.98 11.98 6.55
CA LYS A 84 -9.52 12.10 6.46
C LYS A 84 -8.86 10.82 5.97
N SER A 85 -9.41 9.65 6.32
CA SER A 85 -8.90 8.36 5.84
C SER A 85 -9.07 8.19 4.32
N GLU A 86 -10.14 8.74 3.73
CA GLU A 86 -10.37 8.70 2.28
C GLU A 86 -9.33 9.55 1.52
N ILE A 87 -9.11 10.79 2.01
CA ILE A 87 -8.13 11.71 1.46
C ILE A 87 -6.73 11.10 1.57
N TRP A 88 -6.37 10.61 2.77
CA TRP A 88 -5.10 9.93 3.01
C TRP A 88 -4.88 8.76 2.06
N PHE A 89 -5.88 7.90 1.86
CA PHE A 89 -5.73 6.76 0.94
C PHE A 89 -5.58 7.22 -0.51
N THR A 90 -6.29 8.27 -0.91
CA THR A 90 -6.20 8.85 -2.25
C THR A 90 -4.80 9.36 -2.53
N ASP A 91 -4.21 10.10 -1.60
CA ASP A 91 -2.84 10.62 -1.72
C ASP A 91 -1.82 9.48 -1.72
N LEU A 92 -1.94 8.56 -0.77
CA LEU A 92 -1.09 7.38 -0.69
C LEU A 92 -1.11 6.57 -2.00
N TRP A 93 -2.30 6.37 -2.57
CA TRP A 93 -2.48 5.66 -3.82
C TRP A 93 -1.83 6.40 -4.99
N ASN A 94 -2.19 7.67 -5.19
CA ASN A 94 -1.82 8.44 -6.37
C ASN A 94 -0.32 8.78 -6.44
N TYR A 95 0.28 9.08 -5.29
CA TYR A 95 1.66 9.57 -5.22
C TYR A 95 2.68 8.49 -4.86
N SER A 96 2.25 7.39 -4.24
CA SER A 96 3.18 6.35 -3.77
C SER A 96 2.91 4.99 -4.40
N ILE A 97 1.70 4.44 -4.21
CA ILE A 97 1.41 3.05 -4.60
C ILE A 97 1.32 2.89 -6.12
N ALA A 98 0.53 3.73 -6.80
CA ALA A 98 0.33 3.61 -8.23
C ALA A 98 1.62 3.85 -9.03
N PRO A 99 2.43 4.89 -8.73
CA PRO A 99 3.76 5.07 -9.34
C PRO A 99 4.66 3.86 -9.16
N TYR A 100 4.75 3.33 -7.94
CA TYR A 100 5.57 2.16 -7.64
C TYR A 100 5.15 0.92 -8.44
N VAL A 101 3.86 0.60 -8.42
CA VAL A 101 3.32 -0.57 -9.12
C VAL A 101 3.53 -0.44 -10.63
N MET A 102 3.37 0.76 -11.20
CA MET A 102 3.67 1.00 -12.62
C MET A 102 5.13 0.70 -12.96
N GLU A 103 6.06 1.19 -12.13
CA GLU A 103 7.49 0.99 -12.35
C GLU A 103 7.90 -0.48 -12.20
N LEU A 104 7.34 -1.17 -11.21
CA LEU A 104 7.55 -2.60 -11.01
C LEU A 104 7.11 -3.41 -12.25
N VAL A 105 5.94 -3.10 -12.80
CA VAL A 105 5.42 -3.83 -13.97
C VAL A 105 6.26 -3.52 -15.21
N ARG A 106 6.66 -2.26 -15.42
CA ARG A 106 7.58 -1.87 -16.50
C ARG A 106 8.89 -2.62 -16.43
N TRP A 107 9.53 -2.59 -15.27
CA TRP A 107 10.76 -3.33 -15.01
C TRP A 107 10.59 -4.81 -15.34
N LYS A 108 9.49 -5.43 -14.92
CA LYS A 108 9.23 -6.84 -15.18
C LYS A 108 9.07 -7.12 -16.68
N LEU A 109 8.38 -6.26 -17.43
CA LEU A 109 8.23 -6.40 -18.89
C LEU A 109 9.54 -6.21 -19.64
N GLU A 110 10.41 -5.32 -19.16
CA GLU A 110 11.73 -5.07 -19.77
C GLU A 110 12.74 -6.19 -19.47
N ASN A 111 12.69 -6.78 -18.28
CA ASN A 111 13.70 -7.74 -17.81
C ASN A 111 13.27 -9.21 -17.95
N ALA A 112 12.00 -9.49 -18.23
CA ALA A 112 11.47 -10.85 -18.42
C ALA A 112 10.69 -10.95 -19.74
N PRO A 113 11.26 -11.58 -20.79
CA PRO A 113 10.61 -11.68 -22.10
C PRO A 113 9.31 -12.51 -22.10
N GLU A 114 9.10 -13.34 -21.09
CA GLU A 114 7.86 -14.09 -20.86
C GLU A 114 6.76 -13.26 -20.18
N ALA A 115 7.10 -12.10 -19.61
CA ALA A 115 6.13 -11.25 -18.94
C ALA A 115 5.19 -10.60 -19.96
N SER A 116 3.90 -10.70 -19.70
CA SER A 116 2.86 -10.13 -20.56
C SER A 116 1.81 -9.43 -19.71
N LEU A 117 1.22 -8.38 -20.29
CA LEU A 117 0.09 -7.67 -19.71
C LEU A 117 -1.25 -8.40 -19.93
N ALA A 118 -1.27 -9.56 -20.60
CA ALA A 118 -2.48 -10.32 -20.85
C ALA A 118 -3.25 -10.68 -19.56
N ASP A 119 -2.53 -11.02 -18.50
CA ASP A 119 -3.09 -11.34 -17.18
C ASP A 119 -3.03 -10.16 -16.18
N TRP A 120 -2.64 -8.97 -16.64
CA TRP A 120 -2.58 -7.78 -15.80
C TRP A 120 -3.97 -7.44 -15.28
N LYS A 121 -4.07 -7.32 -13.94
CA LYS A 121 -5.27 -6.83 -13.26
C LYS A 121 -4.86 -5.66 -12.40
N SER A 122 -5.42 -4.48 -12.68
CA SER A 122 -5.21 -3.30 -11.86
C SER A 122 -5.60 -3.61 -10.40
N PRO A 123 -4.71 -3.35 -9.41
CA PRO A 123 -5.05 -3.56 -8.01
C PRO A 123 -6.23 -2.70 -7.57
N LEU A 124 -6.34 -1.47 -8.11
CA LEU A 124 -7.47 -0.57 -7.85
C LEU A 124 -8.78 -1.17 -8.32
N GLN A 125 -8.83 -1.68 -9.55
CA GLN A 125 -10.03 -2.31 -10.09
C GLN A 125 -10.42 -3.56 -9.27
N THR A 126 -9.42 -4.33 -8.82
CA THR A 126 -9.67 -5.49 -7.97
C THR A 126 -10.27 -5.08 -6.62
N ILE A 127 -9.78 -4.01 -5.99
CA ILE A 127 -10.34 -3.47 -4.74
C ILE A 127 -11.79 -3.01 -4.93
N LEU A 128 -12.06 -2.29 -6.02
CA LEU A 128 -13.41 -1.79 -6.34
C LEU A 128 -14.39 -2.93 -6.63
N ASN A 129 -13.99 -3.90 -7.46
CA ASN A 129 -14.84 -5.03 -7.87
C ASN A 129 -15.13 -6.02 -6.74
N THR A 130 -14.20 -6.20 -5.81
CA THR A 130 -14.37 -7.08 -4.65
C THR A 130 -15.17 -6.44 -3.51
N GLY A 131 -15.60 -5.18 -3.67
CA GLY A 131 -16.33 -4.46 -2.62
C GLY A 131 -15.49 -4.21 -1.36
N ASN A 132 -14.16 -4.11 -1.53
CA ASN A 132 -13.24 -3.82 -0.44
C ASN A 132 -12.95 -2.33 -0.27
N TYR A 133 -13.54 -1.46 -1.10
CA TYR A 133 -13.49 -0.01 -0.94
C TYR A 133 -14.48 0.46 0.14
N PRO A 134 -14.03 0.93 1.32
CA PRO A 134 -14.90 1.24 2.46
C PRO A 134 -15.64 2.57 2.34
N TRP A 135 -15.20 3.48 1.45
CA TRP A 135 -15.78 4.81 1.29
C TRP A 135 -16.98 4.80 0.32
N GLN A 136 -18.06 4.13 0.75
CA GLN A 136 -19.21 3.76 -0.11
C GLN A 136 -20.07 4.92 -0.61
N ASN A 137 -20.02 6.09 0.04
CA ASN A 137 -20.85 7.23 -0.38
C ASN A 137 -20.41 7.83 -1.72
N ASN A 138 -19.22 7.47 -2.22
CA ASN A 138 -18.54 8.20 -3.29
C ASN A 138 -17.77 7.30 -4.27
N ILE A 139 -18.21 6.06 -4.54
CA ILE A 139 -17.49 5.15 -5.47
C ILE A 139 -17.21 5.80 -6.84
N ASN A 140 -18.13 6.61 -7.35
CA ASN A 140 -17.92 7.32 -8.62
C ASN A 140 -16.87 8.44 -8.51
N GLN A 141 -16.85 9.16 -7.38
CA GLN A 141 -15.84 10.19 -7.11
C GLN A 141 -14.48 9.54 -6.84
N ALA A 142 -14.43 8.41 -6.13
CA ALA A 142 -13.23 7.61 -5.94
C ALA A 142 -12.63 7.18 -7.29
N LYS A 143 -13.46 6.71 -8.23
CA LYS A 143 -13.03 6.39 -9.59
C LYS A 143 -12.48 7.60 -10.36
N ALA A 144 -12.95 8.81 -10.04
CA ALA A 144 -12.47 10.04 -10.66
C ALA A 144 -11.15 10.53 -10.04
N ASN A 145 -10.96 10.32 -8.74
CA ASN A 145 -9.81 10.83 -7.99
C ASN A 145 -8.64 9.85 -7.90
N LEU A 146 -8.89 8.53 -7.99
CA LEU A 146 -7.87 7.50 -7.92
C LEU A 146 -7.32 7.21 -9.31
N ARG A 147 -6.00 7.34 -9.46
CA ARG A 147 -5.29 7.02 -10.69
C ARG A 147 -5.36 5.53 -10.98
N ASP A 148 -6.01 5.15 -12.07
CA ASP A 148 -5.93 3.77 -12.54
C ASP A 148 -4.58 3.49 -13.23
N ILE A 149 -4.15 2.24 -13.19
CA ILE A 149 -2.91 1.79 -13.83
C ILE A 149 -3.30 1.04 -15.09
N THR A 150 -3.33 1.77 -16.20
CA THR A 150 -3.71 1.17 -17.49
C THR A 150 -2.49 0.50 -18.17
N PRO A 151 -2.70 -0.53 -19.00
CA PRO A 151 -1.64 -1.11 -19.83
C PRO A 151 -0.89 -0.07 -20.68
N HIS A 152 -1.60 0.97 -21.10
CA HIS A 152 -1.02 2.08 -21.86
C HIS A 152 -0.10 2.97 -21.00
N ASP A 153 -0.45 3.21 -19.72
CA ASP A 153 0.45 3.91 -18.80
C ASP A 153 1.74 3.13 -18.57
N ILE A 154 1.64 1.80 -18.50
CA ILE A 154 2.81 0.92 -18.33
C ILE A 154 3.73 1.01 -19.57
N GLN A 155 3.18 1.06 -20.78
CA GLN A 155 3.99 1.10 -22.02
C GLN A 155 4.59 2.48 -22.37
N ARG A 156 4.16 3.55 -21.71
CA ARG A 156 4.78 4.88 -21.90
C ARG A 156 6.17 4.92 -21.28
N GLU A 157 7.09 5.63 -21.94
CA GLU A 157 8.41 5.94 -21.34
C GLU A 157 8.24 6.57 -19.94
N PRO A 158 9.16 6.30 -18.99
CA PRO A 158 9.16 6.95 -17.70
C PRO A 158 9.15 8.47 -17.88
N ILE A 159 8.18 9.14 -17.25
CA ILE A 159 8.26 10.60 -17.14
C ILE A 159 9.46 10.86 -16.23
N PRO A 160 10.52 11.55 -16.68
CA PRO A 160 11.62 11.88 -15.80
C PRO A 160 11.05 12.69 -14.65
N ILE A 161 11.14 12.13 -13.45
CA ILE A 161 10.81 12.86 -12.22
C ILE A 161 11.82 13.99 -12.19
N LYS A 162 11.39 15.21 -12.51
CA LYS A 162 12.23 16.41 -12.45
C LYS A 162 12.64 16.64 -11.00
N ASN A 163 13.73 16.02 -10.60
CA ASN A 163 14.55 16.49 -9.48
C ASN A 163 15.84 17.03 -10.08
N VAL A 164 16.13 18.26 -9.68
CA VAL A 164 17.31 19.06 -9.99
C VAL A 164 18.57 18.26 -9.63
N SER A 165 19.57 18.27 -10.54
CA SER A 165 20.97 17.78 -10.42
C SER A 165 21.15 16.31 -9.98
N ASP A 166 21.87 15.41 -10.64
CA ASP A 166 22.95 15.51 -11.62
C ASP A 166 23.01 14.21 -12.45
N THR A 167 23.64 14.35 -13.60
CA THR A 167 24.01 13.33 -14.58
C THR A 167 24.70 12.10 -13.96
N GLU A 168 24.08 10.92 -13.95
CA GLU A 168 24.81 9.64 -14.00
C GLU A 168 24.08 8.58 -14.84
N LYS A 169 24.87 7.88 -15.66
CA LYS A 169 24.45 6.97 -16.72
C LYS A 169 23.88 5.68 -16.12
N SER A 170 22.71 5.26 -16.60
CA SER A 170 22.05 4.01 -16.22
C SER A 170 22.86 2.78 -16.66
N ASN A 171 23.59 2.18 -15.72
CA ASN A 171 24.10 0.81 -15.84
C ASN A 171 22.93 -0.16 -15.61
N THR A 172 22.71 -1.08 -16.54
CA THR A 172 21.62 -2.07 -16.55
C THR A 172 21.66 -3.10 -15.40
N ASN A 173 22.67 -3.04 -14.51
CA ASN A 173 22.77 -3.89 -13.31
C ASN A 173 22.05 -3.29 -12.07
N ASN A 174 21.46 -2.09 -12.20
CA ASN A 174 20.88 -1.32 -11.09
C ASN A 174 19.35 -1.33 -11.00
N SER A 175 18.64 -1.94 -11.95
CA SER A 175 17.20 -1.71 -12.10
C SER A 175 16.33 -2.27 -10.95
N GLU A 176 16.69 -3.41 -10.36
CA GLU A 176 16.04 -3.90 -9.13
C GLU A 176 16.43 -3.07 -7.90
N GLN A 177 17.65 -2.52 -7.86
CA GLN A 177 18.08 -1.61 -6.79
C GLN A 177 17.33 -0.27 -6.86
N ASP A 178 17.03 0.21 -8.06
CA ASP A 178 16.23 1.42 -8.29
C ASP A 178 14.78 1.20 -7.78
N LEU A 179 14.18 0.03 -8.05
CA LEU A 179 12.88 -0.35 -7.49
C LEU A 179 12.91 -0.44 -5.96
N MET A 180 13.97 -1.01 -5.39
CA MET A 180 14.16 -1.08 -3.94
C MET A 180 14.34 0.31 -3.33
N ALA A 181 15.05 1.22 -4.01
CA ALA A 181 15.19 2.61 -3.61
C ALA A 181 13.84 3.34 -3.66
N LEU A 182 13.02 3.08 -4.68
CA LEU A 182 11.67 3.64 -4.77
C LEU A 182 10.74 3.09 -3.70
N LEU A 183 10.78 1.78 -3.43
CA LEU A 183 10.06 1.15 -2.32
C LEU A 183 10.47 1.78 -0.99
N LYS A 184 11.78 1.96 -0.75
CA LYS A 184 12.29 2.63 0.45
C LYS A 184 11.74 4.06 0.57
N ARG A 185 11.75 4.82 -0.53
CA ARG A 185 11.18 6.18 -0.58
C ARG A 185 9.68 6.18 -0.29
N VAL A 186 8.91 5.26 -0.87
CA VAL A 186 7.47 5.08 -0.60
C VAL A 186 7.24 4.79 0.88
N MET A 187 8.08 3.99 1.51
CA MET A 187 7.98 3.70 2.94
C MET A 187 8.42 4.86 3.83
N GLU A 188 9.42 5.64 3.42
CA GLU A 188 9.95 6.80 4.16
C GLU A 188 9.00 7.99 4.14
N ILE A 189 8.50 8.40 2.96
CA ILE A 189 7.58 9.55 2.82
C ILE A 189 6.31 9.37 3.67
N ASN A 190 5.86 8.13 3.79
CA ASN A 190 4.62 7.78 4.49
C ASN A 190 4.88 7.24 5.91
N SER A 191 6.13 7.27 6.37
CA SER A 191 6.48 6.94 7.75
C SER A 191 6.04 8.08 8.66
N PRO A 192 5.28 7.81 9.73
CA PRO A 192 4.87 8.83 10.69
C PRO A 192 6.04 9.41 11.51
N TYR A 193 7.28 8.98 11.25
CA TYR A 193 8.51 9.45 11.90
C TYR A 193 9.49 10.15 10.94
N ALA A 194 9.11 10.45 9.69
CA ALA A 194 10.01 11.11 8.74
C ALA A 194 10.22 12.62 8.98
N SER A 195 9.65 13.18 10.05
CA SER A 195 9.99 14.51 10.56
C SER A 195 10.19 14.44 12.07
N SER A 196 11.35 13.93 12.45
CA SER A 196 12.00 14.30 13.71
C SER A 196 13.37 14.86 13.34
N ASP A 197 13.37 16.03 12.70
CA ASP A 197 14.57 16.86 12.67
C ASP A 197 14.94 17.20 14.12
N GLU A 198 16.22 17.04 14.41
CA GLU A 198 16.88 17.25 15.69
C GLU A 198 16.44 18.56 16.35
N LEU A 199 15.91 18.48 17.57
CA LEU A 199 15.93 19.64 18.46
C LEU A 199 17.41 19.90 18.80
N PRO A 200 17.98 21.08 18.50
CA PRO A 200 19.29 21.42 19.00
C PRO A 200 19.23 21.41 20.52
N LEU A 201 20.20 20.72 21.13
CA LEU A 201 20.53 20.91 22.53
C LEU A 201 20.93 22.38 22.73
N GLU A 202 19.98 23.24 23.12
CA GLU A 202 20.34 24.48 23.80
C GLU A 202 20.70 24.13 25.25
N SER A 203 21.98 23.82 25.42
CA SER A 203 22.72 24.18 26.62
C SER A 203 22.95 25.70 26.65
N ASN A 204 22.89 26.29 27.85
CA ASN A 204 23.14 27.69 28.25
C ASN A 204 21.84 28.51 28.33
N ILE A 205 21.40 29.05 29.47
CA ILE A 205 22.08 29.58 30.68
C ILE A 205 21.23 29.26 31.92
#